data_AF-A0A3S4BVN1-F1
#
_entry.id   AF-A0A3S4BVN1-F1
#
_cell.length_a   1.000
_cell.length_b   1.000
_cell.length_c   1.000
_cell.angle_alpha   90.00
_cell.angle_beta   90.00
_cell.angle_gamma   90.00
#
_symmetry.space_group_name_H-M   'P 1'
#
loop_
_entity.id
_entity.type
_entity.pdbx_description
1 polymer ?
#
loop_
_entity_poly.entity_id
_entity_poly.type
_entity_poly.pdbx_seq_one_letter_code
_entity_poly.pdbx_strand_id
1 'polypeptide(L)'
;MSVLITVPVFGQHEYTHALVGDLEREGAEYLIVDNRGDYPKISNERVITFGENLGWAGGSDLGFRIAFSEGYSHAMTLNNDTRISKGFVAGLLDPRLPTDAGIVGPLLDHGFPCAEDEQKPDAADYIPRPQYRAVSAVEGTALMLSRECWQAIGGMDLRTFGRYGWGVDLDLALRAGNAGFGLYTTEMAYINHFGRGTANVHFGRWRYLLGANTAMERSMRRLHGRKWRKRFPPGTLPQAVSRNPIAYTTHQLVE
;
A
#
# COMPACT_ATOMS: atom_id res chain seq x y z
N MET A 1 -5.14 14.98 12.00
CA MET A 1 -5.30 14.35 10.67
C MET A 1 -6.27 13.18 10.83
N SER A 2 -7.03 12.84 9.80
CA SER A 2 -7.94 11.67 9.74
C SER A 2 -7.65 10.83 8.50
N VAL A 3 -7.84 9.51 8.61
CA VAL A 3 -7.64 8.53 7.53
C VAL A 3 -8.78 7.53 7.51
N LEU A 4 -9.26 7.19 6.30
CA LEU A 4 -10.09 6.01 6.09
C LEU A 4 -9.23 4.90 5.49
N ILE A 5 -9.15 3.76 6.19
CA ILE A 5 -8.39 2.59 5.74
C ILE A 5 -9.31 1.65 4.97
N THR A 6 -9.04 1.46 3.68
CA THR A 6 -9.79 0.56 2.83
C THR A 6 -9.09 -0.78 2.72
N VAL A 7 -9.84 -1.85 2.95
CA VAL A 7 -9.36 -3.24 2.87
C VAL A 7 -10.13 -3.95 1.74
N PRO A 8 -9.56 -4.07 0.53
CA PRO A 8 -10.14 -4.90 -0.53
C PRO A 8 -10.03 -6.38 -0.17
N VAL A 9 -11.16 -7.09 -0.19
CA VAL A 9 -11.27 -8.50 0.22
C VAL A 9 -11.77 -9.36 -0.93
N PHE A 10 -11.19 -10.54 -1.08
CA PHE A 10 -11.67 -11.61 -1.96
C PHE A 10 -11.39 -12.96 -1.30
N GLY A 11 -12.37 -13.50 -0.56
CA GLY A 11 -12.18 -14.69 0.28
C GLY A 11 -11.23 -14.44 1.47
N GLN A 12 -10.55 -15.49 1.95
CA GLN A 12 -9.52 -15.39 3.00
C GLN A 12 -10.01 -14.62 4.24
N HIS A 13 -11.22 -14.95 4.69
CA HIS A 13 -11.90 -14.17 5.72
C HIS A 13 -11.18 -14.24 7.05
N GLU A 14 -10.50 -15.35 7.35
CA GLU A 14 -9.70 -15.52 8.56
C GLU A 14 -8.61 -14.45 8.71
N TYR A 15 -7.94 -14.08 7.61
CA TYR A 15 -6.96 -13.01 7.61
C TYR A 15 -7.62 -11.65 7.82
N THR A 16 -8.73 -11.42 7.12
CA THR A 16 -9.50 -10.18 7.25
C THR A 16 -10.00 -9.99 8.67
N HIS A 17 -10.52 -11.04 9.32
CA HIS A 17 -10.98 -11.01 10.71
C HIS A 17 -9.85 -10.75 11.70
N ALA A 18 -8.68 -11.36 11.47
CA ALA A 18 -7.50 -11.08 12.26
C ALA A 18 -7.05 -9.61 12.13
N LEU A 19 -7.08 -9.06 10.91
CA LEU A 19 -6.77 -7.65 10.66
C LEU A 19 -7.84 -6.71 11.26
N VAL A 20 -9.13 -7.06 11.19
CA VAL A 20 -10.20 -6.30 11.86
C VAL A 20 -9.92 -6.18 13.35
N GLY A 21 -9.47 -7.25 14.00
CA GLY A 21 -9.04 -7.19 15.41
C GLY A 21 -7.90 -6.19 15.67
N ASP A 22 -6.97 -6.03 14.72
CA ASP A 22 -5.93 -5.01 14.83
C ASP A 22 -6.47 -3.59 14.57
N LEU A 23 -7.32 -3.41 13.57
CA LEU A 23 -7.94 -2.12 13.24
C LEU A 23 -8.79 -1.59 14.40
N GLU A 24 -9.57 -2.47 15.03
CA GLU A 24 -10.35 -2.16 16.24
C GLU A 24 -9.45 -1.78 17.42
N ARG A 25 -8.33 -2.51 17.63
CA ARG A 25 -7.35 -2.15 18.67
C ARG A 25 -6.79 -0.75 18.45
N GLU A 26 -6.51 -0.39 17.20
CA GLU A 26 -5.97 0.93 16.84
C GLU A 26 -7.05 2.04 16.84
N GLY A 27 -8.32 1.70 17.05
CA GLY A 27 -9.44 2.63 16.92
C GLY A 27 -9.55 3.23 15.51
N ALA A 28 -9.16 2.46 14.49
CA ALA A 28 -9.11 2.91 13.12
C ALA A 28 -10.51 3.07 12.51
N GLU A 29 -10.69 4.06 11.64
CA GLU A 29 -11.84 4.12 10.74
C GLU A 29 -11.51 3.33 9.47
N TYR A 30 -12.29 2.30 9.17
CA TYR A 30 -12.02 1.41 8.05
C TYR A 30 -13.26 1.01 7.24
N LEU A 31 -13.01 0.63 5.99
CA LEU A 31 -13.99 0.18 5.02
C LEU A 31 -13.52 -1.13 4.40
N ILE A 32 -14.33 -2.18 4.51
CA ILE A 32 -14.13 -3.42 3.78
C ILE A 32 -14.80 -3.31 2.40
N VAL A 33 -14.03 -3.57 1.34
CA VAL A 33 -14.58 -3.70 -0.03
C VAL A 33 -14.63 -5.17 -0.37
N ASP A 34 -15.82 -5.76 -0.30
CA ASP A 34 -16.05 -7.18 -0.57
C ASP A 34 -16.23 -7.40 -2.08
N ASN A 35 -15.18 -7.91 -2.72
CA ASN A 35 -15.16 -8.18 -4.16
C ASN A 35 -15.83 -9.51 -4.55
N ARG A 36 -16.09 -10.39 -3.59
CA ARG A 36 -16.67 -11.72 -3.85
C ARG A 36 -18.14 -11.79 -3.44
N GLY A 37 -18.59 -10.90 -2.57
CA GLY A 37 -19.96 -10.83 -2.07
C GLY A 37 -20.26 -11.89 -1.00
N ASP A 38 -19.22 -12.46 -0.39
CA ASP A 38 -19.32 -13.52 0.61
C ASP A 38 -18.71 -13.16 1.97
N TYR A 39 -18.30 -11.90 2.19
CA TYR A 39 -17.61 -11.51 3.42
C TYR A 39 -18.54 -11.58 4.66
N PRO A 40 -18.23 -12.44 5.65
CA PRO A 40 -19.01 -12.54 6.87
C PRO A 40 -18.52 -11.51 7.90
N LYS A 41 -19.31 -10.45 8.13
CA LYS A 41 -19.05 -9.48 9.20
C LYS A 41 -18.96 -10.16 10.57
N ILE A 42 -18.03 -9.72 11.41
CA ILE A 42 -17.86 -10.22 12.78
C ILE A 42 -18.01 -9.12 13.84
N SER A 43 -18.15 -7.87 13.43
CA SER A 43 -18.27 -6.68 14.28
C SER A 43 -19.18 -5.63 13.61
N ASN A 44 -18.88 -4.35 13.80
CA ASN A 44 -19.57 -3.22 13.19
C ASN A 44 -18.89 -2.77 11.88
N GLU A 45 -18.24 -3.69 11.15
CA GLU A 45 -17.48 -3.33 9.95
C GLU A 45 -18.39 -2.61 8.93
N ARG A 46 -17.92 -1.48 8.43
CA ARG A 46 -18.49 -0.89 7.21
C ARG A 46 -18.05 -1.76 6.03
N VAL A 47 -19.01 -2.36 5.33
CA VAL A 47 -18.76 -3.22 4.16
C VAL A 47 -19.52 -2.65 2.97
N ILE A 48 -18.83 -2.54 1.84
CA ILE A 48 -19.43 -2.29 0.54
C ILE A 48 -19.19 -3.52 -0.33
N THR A 49 -20.26 -4.05 -0.90
CA THR A 49 -20.22 -5.14 -1.87
C THR A 49 -20.61 -4.61 -3.23
N PHE A 50 -19.79 -4.87 -4.24
CA PHE A 50 -20.15 -4.63 -5.63
C PHE A 50 -20.61 -5.94 -6.27
N GLY A 51 -21.59 -5.87 -7.19
CA GLY A 51 -22.05 -7.03 -7.95
C GLY A 51 -21.01 -7.61 -8.92
N GLU A 52 -19.78 -7.10 -8.89
CA GLU A 52 -18.63 -7.53 -9.68
C GLU A 52 -17.34 -7.41 -8.87
N ASN A 53 -16.32 -8.17 -9.26
CA ASN A 53 -14.99 -8.11 -8.66
C ASN A 53 -14.20 -6.93 -9.22
N LEU A 54 -13.99 -5.88 -8.41
CA LEU A 54 -13.19 -4.69 -8.76
C LEU A 54 -11.68 -4.97 -8.72
N GLY A 55 -11.29 -6.13 -8.19
CA GLY A 55 -9.91 -6.45 -7.85
C GLY A 55 -9.35 -5.57 -6.74
N TRP A 56 -8.08 -5.78 -6.42
CA TRP A 56 -7.39 -4.98 -5.41
C TRP A 56 -7.36 -3.49 -5.81
N ALA A 57 -6.82 -3.15 -6.98
CA ALA A 57 -6.65 -1.77 -7.40
C ALA A 57 -7.99 -1.01 -7.50
N GLY A 58 -9.04 -1.65 -8.01
CA GLY A 58 -10.37 -1.03 -8.10
C GLY A 58 -11.01 -0.82 -6.72
N GLY A 59 -10.88 -1.78 -5.81
CA GLY A 59 -11.34 -1.62 -4.43
C GLY A 59 -10.57 -0.54 -3.67
N SER A 60 -9.25 -0.47 -3.83
CA SER A 60 -8.40 0.56 -3.24
C SER A 60 -8.76 1.96 -3.75
N ASP A 61 -8.92 2.14 -5.07
CA ASP A 61 -9.29 3.43 -5.66
C ASP A 61 -10.70 3.88 -5.26
N LEU A 62 -11.65 2.95 -5.18
CA LEU A 62 -12.98 3.21 -4.62
C LEU A 62 -12.87 3.74 -3.19
N GLY A 63 -12.04 3.11 -2.37
CA GLY A 63 -11.71 3.54 -1.02
C GLY A 63 -11.19 4.98 -0.95
N PHE A 64 -10.21 5.32 -1.80
CA PHE A 64 -9.70 6.69 -1.90
C PHE A 64 -10.80 7.69 -2.24
N ARG A 65 -11.64 7.38 -3.22
CA ARG A 65 -12.75 8.26 -3.63
C ARG A 65 -13.76 8.48 -2.51
N ILE A 66 -14.13 7.41 -1.78
CA ILE A 66 -15.05 7.49 -0.64
C ILE A 66 -14.44 8.36 0.46
N ALA A 67 -13.22 8.05 0.89
CA ALA A 67 -12.52 8.79 1.93
C ALA A 67 -12.48 10.29 1.63
N PHE A 68 -12.08 10.67 0.43
CA PHE A 68 -11.98 12.09 0.09
C PHE A 68 -13.36 12.75 -0.08
N SER A 69 -14.38 12.02 -0.55
CA SER A 69 -15.76 12.55 -0.60
C SER A 69 -16.37 12.78 0.79
N GLU A 70 -15.93 12.03 1.79
CA GLU A 70 -16.43 12.09 3.17
C GLU A 70 -15.66 13.05 4.08
N GLY A 71 -14.65 13.74 3.55
CA GLY A 71 -13.92 14.78 4.29
C GLY A 71 -12.63 14.31 4.99
N TYR A 72 -12.21 13.05 4.83
CA TYR A 72 -10.94 12.57 5.41
C TYR A 72 -9.72 13.29 4.82
N SER A 73 -8.72 13.62 5.65
CA SER A 73 -7.49 14.24 5.15
C SER A 73 -6.59 13.28 4.36
N HIS A 74 -6.70 11.98 4.66
CA HIS A 74 -5.90 10.91 4.07
C HIS A 74 -6.80 9.73 3.71
N ALA A 75 -6.35 8.92 2.77
CA ALA A 75 -6.99 7.66 2.43
C ALA A 75 -5.93 6.58 2.30
N MET A 76 -6.21 5.39 2.81
CA MET A 76 -5.24 4.29 2.81
C MET A 76 -5.83 3.06 2.15
N THR A 77 -5.00 2.33 1.40
CA THR A 77 -5.27 0.93 1.05
C THR A 77 -4.44 0.03 1.94
N LEU A 78 -5.04 -1.06 2.40
CA LEU A 78 -4.38 -2.06 3.23
C LEU A 78 -4.81 -3.47 2.80
N ASN A 79 -3.84 -4.34 2.52
CA ASN A 79 -4.13 -5.73 2.19
C ASN A 79 -4.71 -6.48 3.38
N ASN A 80 -5.67 -7.37 3.12
CA ASN A 80 -6.37 -8.12 4.16
C ASN A 80 -5.52 -9.19 4.85
N ASP A 81 -4.45 -9.68 4.20
CA ASP A 81 -3.49 -10.67 4.70
C ASP A 81 -2.28 -10.03 5.40
N THR A 82 -2.56 -9.00 6.23
CA THR A 82 -1.56 -8.27 7.00
C THR A 82 -1.84 -8.34 8.50
N ARG A 83 -0.79 -8.21 9.32
CA ARG A 83 -0.88 -7.79 10.73
C ARG A 83 -0.20 -6.45 10.88
N ILE A 84 -0.81 -5.54 11.62
CA ILE A 84 -0.28 -4.19 11.85
C ILE A 84 0.24 -4.04 13.28
N SER A 85 1.32 -3.26 13.44
CA SER A 85 1.94 -2.99 14.72
C SER A 85 1.04 -2.17 15.66
N LYS A 86 1.42 -2.08 16.94
CA LYS A 86 0.78 -1.13 17.88
C LYS A 86 1.15 0.29 17.49
N GLY A 87 0.20 1.22 17.55
CA GLY A 87 0.42 2.63 17.18
C GLY A 87 0.55 2.86 15.67
N PHE A 88 0.11 1.90 14.85
CA PHE A 88 0.22 1.90 13.40
C PHE A 88 -0.42 3.15 12.77
N VAL A 89 -1.65 3.49 13.16
CA VAL A 89 -2.37 4.64 12.60
C VAL A 89 -1.71 5.94 13.04
N ALA A 90 -1.29 6.02 14.31
CA ALA A 90 -0.60 7.19 14.84
C ALA A 90 0.74 7.44 14.14
N GLY A 91 1.52 6.38 13.87
CA GLY A 91 2.81 6.48 13.18
C GLY A 91 2.70 6.88 11.70
N LEU A 92 1.59 6.55 11.04
CA LEU A 92 1.30 7.01 9.67
C LEU A 92 0.84 8.47 9.63
N LEU A 93 0.11 8.92 10.65
CA LEU A 93 -0.45 10.28 10.75
C LEU A 93 0.41 11.23 11.59
N ASP A 94 1.66 10.86 11.90
CA ASP A 94 2.50 11.65 12.77
C ASP A 94 2.75 13.05 12.15
N PRO A 95 2.39 14.14 12.86
CA PRO A 95 2.46 15.50 12.30
C PRO A 95 3.88 15.99 12.06
N ARG A 96 4.91 15.26 12.54
CA ARG A 96 6.32 15.58 12.30
C ARG A 96 6.83 15.02 10.98
N LEU A 97 6.04 14.21 10.27
CA LEU A 97 6.35 13.84 8.90
C LEU A 97 6.42 15.08 7.99
N PRO A 98 7.19 15.04 6.89
CA PRO A 98 7.36 16.19 6.01
C PRO A 98 6.03 16.74 5.48
N THR A 99 5.93 18.07 5.38
CA THR A 99 4.69 18.75 4.94
C THR A 99 4.33 18.47 3.48
N ASP A 100 5.29 18.03 2.68
CA ASP A 100 5.11 17.60 1.29
C ASP A 100 4.76 16.10 1.16
N ALA A 101 4.52 15.39 2.26
CA ALA A 101 4.13 13.98 2.25
C ALA A 101 2.85 13.74 1.45
N GLY A 102 3.04 13.28 0.21
CA GLY A 102 1.93 12.86 -0.65
C GLY A 102 1.57 11.41 -0.44
N ILE A 103 2.59 10.54 -0.29
CA ILE A 103 2.41 9.10 -0.08
C ILE A 103 3.26 8.64 1.10
N VAL A 104 2.62 7.96 2.05
CA VAL A 104 3.29 7.39 3.22
C VAL A 104 2.92 5.91 3.36
N GLY A 105 3.90 5.06 3.65
CA GLY A 105 3.68 3.67 4.01
C GLY A 105 4.47 3.27 5.25
N PRO A 106 4.14 2.12 5.87
CA PRO A 106 4.88 1.57 7.00
C PRO A 106 6.15 0.83 6.54
N LEU A 107 6.99 0.44 7.48
CA LEU A 107 7.95 -0.64 7.26
C LEU A 107 7.23 -1.98 7.06
N LEU A 108 7.90 -2.88 6.36
CA LEU A 108 7.38 -4.19 5.98
C LEU A 108 8.37 -5.30 6.36
N ASP A 109 7.88 -6.51 6.59
CA ASP A 109 8.70 -7.72 6.64
C ASP A 109 9.19 -8.15 5.26
N HIS A 110 8.39 -7.91 4.21
CA HIS A 110 8.72 -8.22 2.83
C HIS A 110 7.99 -7.28 1.86
N GLY A 111 8.70 -6.74 0.87
CA GLY A 111 8.12 -5.82 -0.12
C GLY A 111 9.18 -5.11 -0.97
N PHE A 112 9.07 -3.79 -1.08
CA PHE A 112 10.12 -2.97 -1.65
C PHE A 112 11.32 -2.91 -0.70
N PRO A 113 12.56 -3.26 -1.14
CA PRO A 113 13.69 -3.37 -0.22
C PRO A 113 14.02 -2.09 0.57
N CYS A 114 13.72 -0.90 0.03
CA CYS A 114 13.87 0.37 0.74
C CYS A 114 12.94 0.53 1.96
N ALA A 115 11.86 -0.24 2.01
CA ALA A 115 10.85 -0.22 3.06
C ALA A 115 10.88 -1.50 3.94
N GLU A 116 11.83 -2.41 3.73
CA GLU A 116 11.96 -3.59 4.58
C GLU A 116 12.70 -3.28 5.89
N ASP A 117 12.24 -3.91 6.97
CA ASP A 117 13.00 -4.06 8.21
C ASP A 117 13.89 -5.31 8.12
N GLU A 118 15.17 -5.19 8.47
CA GLU A 118 16.12 -6.31 8.43
C GLU A 118 15.82 -7.36 9.51
N GLN A 119 15.25 -6.95 10.65
CA GLN A 119 14.97 -7.84 11.78
C GLN A 119 13.70 -8.65 11.56
N LYS A 120 12.78 -8.15 10.73
CA LYS A 120 11.50 -8.78 10.41
C LYS A 120 10.75 -9.30 11.65
N PRO A 121 10.53 -8.47 12.69
CA PRO A 121 9.84 -8.92 13.90
C PRO A 121 8.38 -9.25 13.60
N ASP A 122 7.72 -9.90 14.56
CA ASP A 122 6.26 -9.95 14.60
C ASP A 122 5.71 -8.55 14.89
N ALA A 123 4.68 -8.13 14.16
CA ALA A 123 4.14 -6.78 14.22
C ALA A 123 3.60 -6.43 15.61
N ALA A 124 3.08 -7.43 16.34
CA ALA A 124 2.61 -7.27 17.71
C ALA A 124 3.71 -6.85 18.71
N ASP A 125 4.96 -7.16 18.37
CA ASP A 125 6.17 -6.94 19.17
C ASP A 125 7.08 -5.85 18.57
N TYR A 126 6.69 -5.27 17.43
CA TYR A 126 7.44 -4.17 16.82
C TYR A 126 7.49 -2.97 17.75
N ILE A 127 8.70 -2.41 17.91
CA ILE A 127 8.94 -1.18 18.67
C ILE A 127 9.11 -0.03 17.68
N PRO A 128 8.14 0.92 17.60
CA PRO A 128 8.22 2.09 16.74
C PRO A 128 9.52 2.87 16.92
N ARG A 129 10.16 3.21 15.79
CA ARG A 129 11.34 4.08 15.76
C ARG A 129 10.90 5.46 15.27
N PRO A 130 11.20 6.55 15.99
CA PRO A 130 10.78 7.90 15.61
C PRO A 130 11.63 8.43 14.45
N GLN A 131 11.52 7.80 13.29
CA GLN A 131 12.26 8.11 12.08
C GLN A 131 11.44 7.73 10.84
N TYR A 132 11.79 8.30 9.71
CA TYR A 132 11.22 7.95 8.41
C TYR A 132 12.30 7.88 7.34
N ARG A 133 12.01 7.17 6.25
CA ARG A 133 12.87 7.05 5.07
C ARG A 133 12.27 7.85 3.92
N ALA A 134 13.05 8.72 3.30
CA ALA A 134 12.74 9.24 1.97
C ALA A 134 12.95 8.13 0.93
N VAL A 135 11.87 7.74 0.26
CA VAL A 135 11.84 6.65 -0.72
C VAL A 135 11.29 7.14 -2.06
N SER A 136 11.40 6.31 -3.10
CA SER A 136 10.90 6.68 -4.44
C SER A 136 9.61 5.95 -4.85
N ALA A 137 9.19 4.97 -4.05
CA ALA A 137 7.92 4.28 -4.18
C ALA A 137 7.50 3.71 -2.82
N VAL A 138 6.20 3.64 -2.61
CA VAL A 138 5.56 2.95 -1.47
C VAL A 138 4.72 1.82 -2.07
N GLU A 139 4.79 0.63 -1.48
CA GLU A 139 4.11 -0.55 -2.00
C GLU A 139 2.61 -0.52 -1.69
N GLY A 140 1.79 -1.03 -2.63
CA GLY A 140 0.34 -1.11 -2.47
C GLY A 140 -0.16 -1.95 -1.27
N THR A 141 0.68 -2.78 -0.65
CA THR A 141 0.35 -3.55 0.56
C THR A 141 -0.25 -2.66 1.65
N ALA A 142 0.34 -1.47 1.84
CA ALA A 142 -0.07 -0.48 2.81
C ALA A 142 0.38 0.91 2.35
N LEU A 143 -0.52 1.63 1.68
CA LEU A 143 -0.21 2.91 1.06
C LEU A 143 -1.27 3.93 1.47
N MET A 144 -0.83 4.98 2.17
CA MET A 144 -1.63 6.14 2.53
C MET A 144 -1.33 7.30 1.58
N LEU A 145 -2.38 7.91 1.05
CA LEU A 145 -2.35 9.03 0.11
C LEU A 145 -2.97 10.26 0.80
N SER A 146 -2.31 11.42 0.72
CA SER A 146 -2.91 12.68 1.18
C SER A 146 -3.95 13.20 0.19
N ARG A 147 -4.93 13.95 0.69
CA ARG A 147 -5.97 14.58 -0.13
C ARG A 147 -5.38 15.50 -1.18
N GLU A 148 -4.38 16.29 -0.81
CA GLU A 148 -3.71 17.26 -1.67
C GLU A 148 -3.01 16.55 -2.84
N CYS A 149 -2.32 15.44 -2.55
CA CYS A 149 -1.70 14.60 -3.57
C CYS A 149 -2.75 14.00 -4.50
N TRP A 150 -3.81 13.39 -3.93
CA TRP A 150 -4.91 12.82 -4.72
C TRP A 150 -5.62 13.85 -5.61
N GLN A 151 -5.85 15.08 -5.13
CA GLN A 151 -6.42 16.16 -5.93
C GLN A 151 -5.51 16.58 -7.09
N ALA A 152 -4.20 16.57 -6.88
CA ALA A 152 -3.23 16.95 -7.90
C ALA A 152 -3.04 15.87 -8.97
N ILE A 153 -3.01 14.60 -8.58
CA ILE A 153 -2.60 13.50 -9.50
C ILE A 153 -3.73 12.50 -9.82
N GLY A 154 -4.85 12.55 -9.11
CA GLY A 154 -5.89 11.52 -9.13
C GLY A 154 -5.52 10.27 -8.33
N GLY A 155 -6.36 9.24 -8.44
CA GLY A 155 -6.13 7.93 -7.81
C GLY A 155 -5.34 6.96 -8.68
N MET A 156 -5.73 5.69 -8.65
CA MET A 156 -5.11 4.62 -9.42
C MET A 156 -5.61 4.64 -10.89
N ASP A 157 -4.71 4.49 -11.88
CA ASP A 157 -5.11 4.41 -13.30
C ASP A 157 -5.67 3.01 -13.63
N LEU A 158 -6.93 2.78 -13.26
CA LEU A 158 -7.65 1.53 -13.49
C LEU A 158 -7.82 1.20 -14.99
N ARG A 159 -7.86 2.22 -15.85
CA ARG A 159 -7.96 2.02 -17.30
C ARG A 159 -6.69 1.36 -17.86
N THR A 160 -5.53 1.71 -17.30
CA THR A 160 -4.25 1.11 -17.71
C THR A 160 -3.95 -0.18 -16.97
N PHE A 161 -4.13 -0.20 -15.64
CA PHE A 161 -3.64 -1.28 -14.78
C PHE A 161 -4.72 -2.25 -14.30
N GLY A 162 -6.02 -1.93 -14.45
CA GLY A 162 -7.12 -2.62 -13.77
C GLY A 162 -7.21 -4.13 -13.99
N ARG A 163 -6.69 -4.67 -15.09
CA ARG A 163 -6.70 -6.12 -15.35
C ARG A 163 -5.94 -6.93 -14.29
N TYR A 164 -4.83 -6.41 -13.78
CA TYR A 164 -3.97 -7.11 -12.81
C TYR A 164 -3.66 -6.28 -11.56
N GLY A 165 -3.77 -4.95 -11.63
CA GLY A 165 -3.33 -4.01 -10.60
C GLY A 165 -1.81 -3.80 -10.53
N TRP A 166 -1.00 -4.62 -11.21
CA TRP A 166 0.46 -4.59 -11.07
C TRP A 166 1.10 -3.31 -11.63
N GLY A 167 1.89 -2.63 -10.80
CA GLY A 167 2.61 -1.39 -11.12
C GLY A 167 1.78 -0.12 -11.04
N VAL A 168 0.52 -0.19 -10.58
CA VAL A 168 -0.30 1.00 -10.38
C VAL A 168 0.19 1.86 -9.22
N ASP A 169 0.80 1.24 -8.21
CA ASP A 169 1.51 1.88 -7.12
C ASP A 169 2.78 2.60 -7.61
N LEU A 170 3.54 1.98 -8.52
CA LEU A 170 4.70 2.60 -9.17
C LEU A 170 4.28 3.77 -10.06
N ASP A 171 3.19 3.64 -10.81
CA ASP A 171 2.62 4.75 -11.58
C ASP A 171 2.21 5.92 -10.66
N LEU A 172 1.49 5.62 -9.58
CA LEU A 172 1.09 6.60 -8.58
C LEU A 172 2.30 7.31 -7.97
N ALA A 173 3.34 6.55 -7.62
CA ALA A 173 4.58 7.10 -7.08
C ALA A 173 5.29 8.05 -8.04
N LEU A 174 5.41 7.68 -9.32
CA LEU A 174 6.03 8.54 -10.33
C LEU A 174 5.20 9.80 -10.61
N ARG A 175 3.87 9.72 -10.55
CA ARG A 175 2.99 10.88 -10.69
C ARG A 175 3.09 11.82 -9.49
N ALA A 176 3.07 11.28 -8.28
CA ALA A 176 3.24 12.06 -7.04
C ALA A 176 4.58 12.80 -7.02
N GLY A 177 5.68 12.09 -7.29
CA GLY A 177 7.02 12.72 -7.35
C GLY A 177 7.14 13.77 -8.46
N ASN A 178 6.51 13.55 -9.62
CA ASN A 178 6.48 14.56 -10.70
C ASN A 178 5.67 15.81 -10.34
N ALA A 179 4.67 15.68 -9.47
CA ALA A 179 3.88 16.79 -8.96
C ALA A 179 4.53 17.48 -7.74
N GLY A 180 5.74 17.04 -7.34
CA GLY A 180 6.49 17.66 -6.24
C GLY A 180 6.13 17.14 -4.86
N PHE A 181 5.38 16.03 -4.75
CA PHE A 181 5.10 15.40 -3.46
C PHE A 181 6.23 14.45 -3.04
N GLY A 182 6.51 14.45 -1.74
CA GLY A 182 7.39 13.50 -1.08
C GLY A 182 6.74 12.13 -0.88
N LEU A 183 7.58 11.09 -0.92
CA LEU A 183 7.20 9.72 -0.62
C LEU A 183 8.04 9.20 0.54
N TYR A 184 7.36 8.65 1.55
CA TYR A 184 8.00 8.29 2.81
C TYR A 184 7.59 6.91 3.30
N THR A 185 8.57 6.20 3.87
CA THR A 185 8.30 5.05 4.73
C THR A 185 8.50 5.47 6.18
N THR A 186 7.44 5.50 6.97
CA THR A 186 7.55 5.74 8.42
C THR A 186 8.03 4.47 9.12
N GLU A 187 8.98 4.61 10.05
CA GLU A 187 9.41 3.50 10.92
C GLU A 187 8.67 3.51 12.26
N MET A 188 7.64 4.33 12.39
CA MET A 188 6.74 4.31 13.54
C MET A 188 5.58 3.32 13.36
N ALA A 189 5.46 2.72 12.17
CA ALA A 189 4.45 1.74 11.82
C ALA A 189 5.08 0.59 11.06
N TYR A 190 4.61 -0.62 11.32
CA TYR A 190 5.15 -1.85 10.73
C TYR A 190 4.06 -2.86 10.40
N ILE A 191 4.32 -3.67 9.37
CA ILE A 191 3.44 -4.74 8.89
C ILE A 191 4.20 -6.06 8.72
N ASN A 192 3.55 -7.15 9.13
CA ASN A 192 3.81 -8.46 8.53
C ASN A 192 2.80 -8.72 7.42
N HIS A 193 3.26 -9.14 6.23
CA HIS A 193 2.43 -9.45 5.09
C HIS A 193 2.55 -10.94 4.73
N PHE A 194 1.50 -11.72 4.99
CA PHE A 194 1.59 -13.17 4.88
C PHE A 194 1.61 -13.68 3.43
N GLY A 195 1.17 -12.87 2.47
CA GLY A 195 1.35 -13.10 1.02
C GLY A 195 0.84 -14.45 0.52
N ARG A 196 -0.05 -15.11 1.27
CA ARG A 196 -0.46 -16.50 1.05
C ARG A 196 -1.97 -16.57 0.83
N GLY A 197 -2.43 -16.22 -0.38
CA GLY A 197 -3.75 -16.73 -0.80
C GLY A 197 -4.47 -16.21 -2.04
N THR A 198 -3.80 -15.71 -3.08
CA THR A 198 -4.46 -15.56 -4.41
C THR A 198 -3.72 -16.21 -5.59
N ALA A 199 -2.80 -17.15 -5.34
CA ALA A 199 -2.16 -17.87 -6.46
C ALA A 199 -1.60 -19.27 -6.14
N ASN A 200 -2.29 -20.13 -5.38
CA ASN A 200 -1.83 -21.51 -5.14
C ASN A 200 -2.64 -22.56 -5.90
N VAL A 201 -2.31 -22.79 -7.18
CA VAL A 201 -2.16 -24.12 -7.83
C VAL A 201 -1.29 -23.97 -9.10
N HIS A 202 -0.45 -24.97 -9.41
CA HIS A 202 0.54 -25.01 -10.51
C HIS A 202 -0.01 -24.70 -11.93
N PHE A 203 0.90 -24.32 -12.85
CA PHE A 203 0.71 -23.76 -14.20
C PHE A 203 -0.06 -22.43 -14.30
N GLY A 204 -1.16 -22.27 -13.57
CA GLY A 204 -1.96 -21.04 -13.54
C GLY A 204 -1.20 -19.86 -12.94
N ARG A 205 -0.51 -20.06 -11.81
CA ARG A 205 0.31 -19.04 -11.15
C ARG A 205 1.39 -18.48 -12.07
N TRP A 206 2.16 -19.33 -12.75
CA TRP A 206 3.24 -18.86 -13.62
C TRP A 206 2.71 -18.04 -14.80
N ARG A 207 1.63 -18.50 -15.45
CA ARG A 207 0.96 -17.74 -16.52
C ARG A 207 0.40 -16.41 -16.02
N TYR A 208 -0.19 -16.39 -14.82
CA TYR A 208 -0.66 -15.18 -14.17
C TYR A 208 0.49 -14.21 -13.90
N LEU A 209 1.55 -14.66 -13.23
CA LEU A 209 2.73 -13.84 -12.91
C LEU A 209 3.40 -13.31 -14.17
N LEU A 210 3.56 -14.13 -15.20
CA LEU A 210 4.12 -13.71 -16.49
C LEU A 210 3.22 -12.67 -17.17
N GLY A 211 1.90 -12.92 -17.18
CA GLY A 211 0.92 -12.01 -17.74
C GLY A 211 0.89 -10.66 -17.03
N ALA A 212 0.85 -10.68 -15.70
CA ALA A 212 0.85 -9.49 -14.84
C ALA A 212 2.14 -8.68 -15.01
N ASN A 213 3.32 -9.33 -14.96
CA ASN A 213 4.60 -8.66 -15.21
C ASN A 213 4.69 -8.05 -16.63
N THR A 214 4.24 -8.79 -17.65
CA THR A 214 4.26 -8.31 -19.04
C THR A 214 3.32 -7.11 -19.22
N ALA A 215 2.12 -7.18 -18.63
CA ALA A 215 1.15 -6.10 -18.68
C ALA A 215 1.65 -4.86 -17.93
N MET A 216 2.23 -5.04 -16.74
CA MET A 216 2.87 -3.98 -15.96
C MET A 216 4.00 -3.31 -16.77
N GLU A 217 4.96 -4.09 -17.28
CA GLU A 217 6.10 -3.56 -18.03
C GLU A 217 5.65 -2.78 -19.27
N ARG A 218 4.66 -3.30 -20.00
CA ARG A 218 4.08 -2.61 -21.17
C ARG A 218 3.42 -1.29 -20.78
N SER A 219 2.63 -1.31 -19.72
CA SER A 219 1.89 -0.15 -19.21
C SER A 219 2.82 0.94 -18.71
N MET A 220 3.80 0.58 -17.88
CA MET A 220 4.81 1.50 -17.38
C MET A 220 5.65 2.10 -18.52
N ARG A 221 6.03 1.30 -19.54
CA ARG A 221 6.73 1.82 -20.72
C ARG A 221 5.89 2.80 -21.54
N ARG A 222 4.58 2.55 -21.63
CA ARG A 222 3.65 3.42 -22.35
C ARG A 222 3.49 4.77 -21.66
N LEU A 223 3.33 4.77 -20.33
CA LEU A 223 3.09 5.98 -19.55
C LEU A 223 4.38 6.75 -19.22
N HIS A 224 5.44 6.06 -18.82
CA HIS A 224 6.66 6.66 -18.27
C HIS A 224 7.91 6.45 -19.14
N GLY A 225 7.73 5.91 -20.34
CA GLY A 225 8.80 5.67 -21.32
C GLY A 225 9.65 4.44 -21.04
N ARG A 226 10.52 4.08 -22.00
CA ARG A 226 11.35 2.85 -21.95
C ARG A 226 12.35 2.82 -20.79
N LYS A 227 12.71 3.98 -20.24
CA LYS A 227 13.68 4.14 -19.16
C LYS A 227 13.01 4.31 -17.78
N TRP A 228 11.70 4.03 -17.64
CA TRP A 228 10.97 4.25 -16.39
C TRP A 228 11.66 3.62 -15.17
N ARG A 229 12.23 2.41 -15.30
CA ARG A 229 12.96 1.74 -14.21
C ARG A 229 14.16 2.54 -13.69
N LYS A 230 14.79 3.36 -14.53
CA LYS A 230 15.92 4.23 -14.14
C LYS A 230 15.49 5.42 -13.28
N ARG A 231 14.19 5.68 -13.18
CA ARG A 231 13.63 6.71 -12.29
C ARG A 231 13.58 6.24 -10.84
N PHE A 232 13.73 4.93 -10.61
CA PHE A 232 13.80 4.34 -9.28
C PHE A 232 15.26 4.00 -8.95
N PRO A 233 15.82 4.51 -7.84
CA PRO A 233 17.17 4.21 -7.41
C PRO A 233 17.29 2.73 -6.95
N PRO A 234 18.53 2.21 -6.83
CA PRO A 234 18.78 0.85 -6.38
C PRO A 234 18.04 0.50 -5.09
N GLY A 235 17.46 -0.69 -5.00
CA GLY A 235 16.73 -1.14 -3.81
C GLY A 235 15.30 -0.62 -3.67
N THR A 236 14.77 0.17 -4.61
CA THR A 236 13.32 0.43 -4.65
C THR A 236 12.55 -0.78 -5.18
N LEU A 237 12.91 -1.27 -6.36
CA LEU A 237 12.24 -2.42 -6.97
C LEU A 237 12.95 -3.72 -6.60
N PRO A 238 12.22 -4.84 -6.41
CA PRO A 238 12.82 -6.16 -6.30
C PRO A 238 13.57 -6.48 -7.61
N GLN A 239 14.90 -6.58 -7.55
CA GLN A 239 15.74 -7.01 -8.67
C GLN A 239 16.48 -8.28 -8.30
N ALA A 240 16.71 -9.15 -9.29
CA ALA A 240 17.61 -10.29 -9.13
C ALA A 240 19.03 -9.77 -8.87
N VAL A 241 19.44 -9.82 -7.60
CA VAL A 241 20.82 -9.60 -7.14
C VAL A 241 21.37 -8.23 -7.54
N SER A 242 20.84 -7.17 -6.95
CA SER A 242 21.55 -5.89 -6.95
C SER A 242 22.72 -5.99 -5.96
N ARG A 243 23.97 -5.96 -6.46
CA ARG A 243 25.16 -5.70 -5.63
C ARG A 243 25.22 -4.26 -5.11
N ASN A 244 24.36 -3.37 -5.61
CA ASN A 244 24.33 -1.98 -5.19
C ASN A 244 23.56 -1.85 -3.87
N PRO A 245 24.04 -1.00 -2.95
CA PRO A 245 23.35 -0.72 -1.70
C PRO A 245 21.94 -0.18 -1.97
N ILE A 246 21.00 -0.53 -1.09
CA ILE A 246 19.63 -0.02 -1.12
C ILE A 246 19.68 1.48 -0.84
N ALA A 247 19.08 2.27 -1.73
CA ALA A 247 19.13 3.73 -1.67
C ALA A 247 17.85 4.30 -1.05
N TYR A 248 17.99 4.86 0.15
CA TYR A 248 17.03 5.74 0.82
C TYR A 248 17.80 6.66 1.78
N THR A 249 17.15 7.71 2.25
CA THR A 249 17.72 8.59 3.30
C THR A 249 16.85 8.50 4.55
N THR A 250 17.44 8.17 5.68
CA THR A 250 16.73 8.13 6.97
C THR A 250 16.81 9.49 7.65
N HIS A 251 15.68 9.94 8.18
CA HIS A 251 15.54 11.18 8.92
C HIS A 251 14.97 10.88 10.31
N GLN A 252 15.65 11.35 11.35
CA GLN A 252 15.14 11.26 12.72
C GLN A 252 14.05 12.32 12.94
N LEU A 253 12.97 11.92 13.61
CA LEU A 253 11.99 12.85 14.16
C LEU A 253 12.52 13.31 15.51
N VAL A 254 12.92 14.57 15.57
CA VAL A 254 13.33 15.20 16.83
C VAL A 254 12.06 15.52 17.64
N GLU A 255 12.13 15.36 18.96
CA GLU A 255 11.05 15.74 19.90
C GLU A 255 10.70 17.22 19.82
#